data_AF-A0A3B9ZSD0-F1
#
_entry.id   AF-A0A3B9ZSD0-F1
#
_cell.length_a   1.000
_cell.length_b   1.000
_cell.length_c   1.000
_cell.angle_alpha   90.00
_cell.angle_beta   90.00
_cell.angle_gamma   90.00
#
_symmetry.space_group_name_H-M   'P 1'
#
loop_
_entity.id
_entity.type
_entity.pdbx_description
1 polymer ?
#
loop_
_entity_poly.entity_id
_entity_poly.type
_entity_poly.pdbx_seq_one_letter_code
_entity_poly.pdbx_strand_id
1 'polypeptide(L)'
;DITINDKFTLDGKECINKGWQDSKKTSVISWSADEKLLTITSKIPMQDGTDMTMTETYQMEGANLKVVANANSSFGEWAETYLFDKQ
;
A
#
# COMPACT_ATOMS: atom_id res chain seq x y z
N ASP A 1 -12.02 -16.31 -5.12
CA ASP A 1 -11.61 -15.35 -4.09
C ASP A 1 -10.24 -15.67 -3.55
N ILE A 2 -9.30 -14.73 -3.69
CA ILE A 2 -7.99 -14.79 -3.04
C ILE A 2 -8.03 -13.73 -1.95
N THR A 3 -7.89 -14.15 -0.69
CA THR A 3 -7.79 -13.24 0.44
C THR A 3 -6.33 -13.15 0.89
N ILE A 4 -5.73 -11.98 0.73
CA ILE A 4 -4.40 -11.68 1.28
C ILE A 4 -4.61 -10.96 2.61
N ASN A 5 -3.98 -11.47 3.67
CA ASN A 5 -4.06 -10.87 5.00
C ASN A 5 -2.70 -10.27 5.34
N ASP A 6 -2.61 -8.94 5.28
CA ASP A 6 -1.43 -8.20 5.70
C ASP A 6 -1.62 -7.69 7.14
N LYS A 7 -0.56 -7.82 7.95
CA LYS A 7 -0.47 -7.21 9.28
C LYS A 7 0.44 -6.01 9.21
N PHE A 8 -0.07 -4.92 9.75
CA PHE A 8 0.48 -3.59 9.60
C PHE A 8 0.74 -3.00 10.99
N THR A 9 1.92 -2.41 11.18
CA THR A 9 2.23 -1.67 12.41
C THR A 9 2.17 -0.17 12.12
N LEU A 10 1.48 0.58 12.97
CA LEU A 10 1.32 2.04 12.83
C LEU A 10 2.47 2.82 13.49
N ASP A 11 3.54 2.14 13.91
CA ASP A 11 4.67 2.71 14.64
C ASP A 11 5.77 3.29 13.74
N GLY A 12 5.51 3.38 12.43
CA GLY A 12 6.47 3.86 11.44
C GLY A 12 7.59 2.88 11.11
N LYS A 13 7.57 1.67 11.69
CA LYS A 13 8.59 0.65 11.43
C LYS A 13 8.20 -0.22 10.24
N GLU A 14 9.22 -0.85 9.65
CA GLU A 14 9.01 -1.84 8.61
C GLU A 14 8.32 -3.09 9.19
N CYS A 15 7.26 -3.52 8.52
CA CYS A 15 6.59 -4.79 8.76
C CYS A 15 6.75 -5.70 7.54
N ILE A 16 6.76 -7.02 7.78
CA ILE A 16 7.01 -8.02 6.74
C ILE A 16 5.76 -8.90 6.63
N ASN A 17 5.18 -8.94 5.44
CA ASN A 17 4.05 -9.77 5.07
C ASN A 17 4.42 -10.75 3.96
N LYS A 18 3.60 -11.81 3.81
CA LYS A 18 3.73 -12.71 2.67
C LYS A 18 3.13 -12.02 1.44
N GLY A 19 3.98 -11.76 0.46
CA GLY A 19 3.60 -11.24 -0.84
C GLY A 19 3.15 -12.35 -1.79
N TRP A 20 3.08 -12.01 -3.08
CA TRP A 20 2.68 -12.93 -4.14
C TRP A 20 3.74 -14.03 -4.37
N GLN A 21 3.32 -15.27 -4.63
CA GLN A 21 4.21 -16.41 -4.92
C GLN A 21 5.38 -16.58 -3.91
N ASP A 22 5.07 -16.56 -2.61
CA ASP A 22 6.04 -16.69 -1.51
C ASP A 22 7.08 -15.55 -1.40
N SER A 23 6.93 -14.46 -2.15
CA SER A 23 7.75 -13.26 -1.98
C SER A 23 7.53 -12.62 -0.60
N LYS A 24 8.51 -11.85 -0.14
CA LYS A 24 8.39 -11.02 1.06
C LYS A 24 7.94 -9.63 0.66
N LYS A 25 6.77 -9.21 1.10
CA LYS A 25 6.29 -7.84 0.98
C LYS A 25 6.73 -7.09 2.23
N THR A 26 7.65 -6.14 2.12
CA THR A 26 7.95 -5.22 3.23
C THR A 26 7.04 -4.01 3.12
N SER A 27 6.64 -3.41 4.24
CA SER A 27 5.76 -2.23 4.24
C SER A 27 6.08 -1.30 5.39
N VAL A 28 6.02 0.00 5.12
CA VAL A 28 6.16 1.08 6.12
C VAL A 28 4.91 1.93 6.05
N ILE A 29 4.41 2.30 7.23
CA ILE A 29 3.17 3.07 7.37
C ILE A 29 3.48 4.38 8.04
N SER A 30 3.00 5.47 7.46
CA SER A 30 3.18 6.81 8.00
C SER A 30 1.88 7.59 7.95
N TRP A 31 1.56 8.25 9.05
CA TRP A 31 0.52 9.28 9.10
C TRP A 31 1.12 10.64 8.72
N SER A 32 0.33 11.47 8.05
CA SER A 32 0.62 12.90 7.95
C SER A 32 0.59 13.56 9.33
N ALA A 33 1.26 14.71 9.48
CA ALA A 33 1.32 15.44 10.74
C ALA A 33 -0.05 15.89 11.28
N ASP A 34 -1.06 15.99 10.41
CA ASP A 34 -2.44 16.30 10.76
C ASP A 34 -3.32 15.06 10.95
N GLU A 35 -2.75 13.85 10.86
CA GLU A 35 -3.42 12.55 11.00
C GLU A 35 -4.59 12.32 10.03
N LYS A 36 -4.65 13.06 8.93
CA LYS A 36 -5.72 12.94 7.92
C LYS A 36 -5.39 12.04 6.74
N LEU A 37 -4.11 11.77 6.52
CA LEU A 37 -3.61 10.97 5.42
C LEU A 37 -2.77 9.82 5.97
N LEU A 38 -3.23 8.60 5.74
CA LEU A 38 -2.46 7.39 6.00
C LEU A 38 -1.76 6.96 4.72
N THR A 39 -0.44 6.86 4.74
CA THR A 39 0.35 6.36 3.60
C THR A 39 0.94 5.02 3.96
N ILE A 40 0.70 4.02 3.11
CA ILE A 40 1.33 2.70 3.17
C ILE A 40 2.27 2.59 1.97
N THR A 41 3.56 2.40 2.23
CA THR A 41 4.55 2.13 1.17
C THR A 41 5.02 0.70 1.30
N SER A 42 4.76 -0.11 0.28
CA SER A 42 5.15 -1.51 0.20
C SER A 42 6.23 -1.73 -0.85
N LYS A 43 7.14 -2.67 -0.60
CA LYS A 43 8.11 -3.16 -1.58
C LYS A 43 7.98 -4.66 -1.75
N ILE A 44 7.98 -5.11 -3.00
CA ILE A 44 7.89 -6.52 -3.37
C ILE A 44 9.04 -6.82 -4.34
N PRO A 45 9.96 -7.73 -4.00
CA PRO A 45 11.02 -8.12 -4.91
C PRO A 45 10.44 -8.91 -6.09
N MET A 46 10.80 -8.50 -7.29
CA MET A 46 10.40 -9.14 -8.54
C MET A 46 11.44 -10.15 -9.02
N GLN A 47 11.02 -11.06 -9.91
CA GLN A 47 11.89 -12.14 -10.44
C GLN A 47 13.02 -11.63 -11.35
N ASP A 48 12.88 -10.41 -11.89
CA ASP A 48 13.90 -9.75 -12.71
C ASP A 48 15.01 -9.08 -11.87
N GLY A 49 14.93 -9.19 -10.54
CA GLY A 49 15.90 -8.62 -9.60
C GLY A 49 15.63 -7.15 -9.24
N THR A 50 14.53 -6.56 -9.72
CA THR A 50 14.09 -5.22 -9.32
C THR A 50 13.04 -5.28 -8.21
N ASP A 51 12.85 -4.16 -7.50
CA ASP A 51 11.78 -4.04 -6.52
C ASP A 51 10.59 -3.30 -7.12
N MET A 52 9.41 -3.92 -7.03
CA MET A 52 8.15 -3.19 -7.21
C MET A 52 7.88 -2.37 -5.96
N THR A 53 7.67 -1.07 -6.13
CA THR A 53 7.24 -0.19 -5.04
C THR A 53 5.76 0.13 -5.24
N MET A 54 4.96 -0.08 -4.20
CA MET A 54 3.54 0.25 -4.18
C MET A 54 3.29 1.28 -3.08
N THR A 55 2.53 2.32 -3.38
CA THR A 55 2.17 3.37 -2.45
C THR A 55 0.66 3.55 -2.46
N GLU A 56 0.04 3.30 -1.30
CA GLU A 56 -1.39 3.44 -1.09
C GLU A 56 -1.62 4.57 -0.08
N THR A 57 -2.40 5.58 -0.47
CA THR A 57 -2.78 6.67 0.43
C THR A 57 -4.27 6.62 0.71
N TYR A 58 -4.63 6.65 1.99
CA TYR A 58 -6.00 6.63 2.47
C TYR A 58 -6.32 7.97 3.12
N GLN A 59 -7.40 8.60 2.67
CA GLN A 59 -7.84 9.90 3.13
C GLN A 59 -9.37 9.98 3.15
N MET A 60 -9.94 10.68 4.14
CA MET A 60 -11.35 11.03 4.11
C MET A 60 -11.61 12.21 3.17
N GLU A 61 -12.50 12.02 2.19
CA GLU A 61 -13.01 13.06 1.30
C GLU A 61 -14.51 13.26 1.60
N GLY A 62 -14.79 14.16 2.54
CA GLY A 62 -16.14 14.33 3.09
C GLY A 62 -16.59 13.14 3.92
N ALA A 63 -17.68 12.49 3.52
CA ALA A 63 -18.20 11.28 4.17
C ALA A 63 -17.56 9.97 3.62
N ASN A 64 -16.76 10.08 2.56
CA ASN A 64 -16.28 8.95 1.79
C ASN A 64 -14.78 8.71 2.05
N LEU A 65 -14.35 7.46 1.90
CA LEU A 65 -12.93 7.10 1.98
C LEU A 65 -12.34 7.10 0.57
N LYS A 66 -11.40 8.02 0.32
CA LYS A 66 -10.58 8.04 -0.89
C LYS A 66 -9.34 7.19 -0.67
N VAL A 67 -9.07 6.30 -1.63
CA VAL A 67 -7.86 5.50 -1.68
C VAL A 67 -7.17 5.75 -3.01
N VAL A 68 -5.92 6.18 -2.99
CA VAL A 68 -5.09 6.29 -4.20
C VAL A 68 -4.00 5.24 -4.09
N ALA A 69 -4.00 4.28 -5.02
CA ALA A 69 -3.01 3.23 -5.12
C ALA A 69 -2.12 3.50 -6.33
N ASN A 70 -0.82 3.53 -6.11
CA ASN A 70 0.18 3.65 -7.17
C ASN A 70 1.13 2.47 -7.06
N ALA A 71 1.55 1.89 -8.18
CA ALA A 71 2.73 1.04 -8.16
C ALA A 71 3.67 1.34 -9.32
N ASN A 72 4.96 1.21 -9.02
CA ASN A 72 6.06 1.44 -9.93
C ASN A 72 6.92 0.17 -9.96
N SER A 73 7.23 -0.28 -11.17
CA SER A 73 8.09 -1.43 -11.43
C SER A 73 8.85 -1.26 -12.74
N SER A 74 9.82 -2.14 -12.99
CA SER A 74 10.52 -2.25 -14.28
C SER A 74 9.58 -2.49 -15.48
N PHE A 75 8.37 -3.01 -15.24
CA PHE A 75 7.36 -3.29 -16.27
C PHE A 75 6.40 -2.12 -16.53
N GLY A 76 6.55 -1.02 -15.77
CA GLY A 76 5.76 0.19 -15.93
C GLY A 76 5.17 0.71 -14.61
N GLU A 77 4.45 1.82 -14.75
CA GLU A 77 3.78 2.52 -13.68
C GLU A 77 2.26 2.43 -13.85
N TRP A 78 1.55 2.25 -12.75
CA TRP A 78 0.09 2.31 -12.73
C TRP A 78 -0.39 3.07 -11.51
N ALA A 79 -1.54 3.72 -11.67
CA ALA A 79 -2.18 4.51 -10.64
C ALA A 79 -3.70 4.34 -10.73
N GLU A 80 -4.34 4.04 -9.60
CA GLU A 80 -5.77 3.88 -9.47
C GLU A 80 -6.28 4.73 -8.31
N THR A 81 -7.48 5.28 -8.46
CA THR A 81 -8.16 6.03 -7.41
C THR A 81 -9.52 5.42 -7.18
N TYR A 82 -9.79 5.09 -5.91
CA TYR A 82 -11.03 4.52 -5.43
C TYR A 82 -11.71 5.49 -4.48
N LEU A 83 -13.03 5.57 -4.54
CA LEU A 83 -13.85 6.31 -3.59
C LEU A 83 -14.89 5.35 -3.04
N PHE A 84 -14.82 5.11 -1.73
CA PHE A 84 -15.70 4.18 -1.03
C PHE A 84 -16.69 4.94 -0.16
N ASP A 85 -17.96 4.56 -0.27
CA ASP A 85 -18.98 5.01 0.68
C ASP A 85 -18.83 4.24 2.00
N LYS A 86 -19.12 4.91 3.11
CA LYS A 86 -19.15 4.27 4.42
C LYS A 86 -20.34 3.32 4.48
N GLN A 87 -20.07 2.04 4.77
CA GLN A 87 -21.11 1.04 5.04
C GLN A 87 -21.69 1.16 6.45
#